data_AF-A0A383EVA3-F1
#
_entry.id   AF-A0A383EVA3-F1
#
_cell.length_a   1.000
_cell.length_b   1.000
_cell.length_c   1.000
_cell.angle_alpha   90.00
_cell.angle_beta   90.00
_cell.angle_gamma   90.00
#
_symmetry.space_group_name_H-M   'P 1'
#
loop_
_entity.id
_entity.type
_entity.pdbx_description
1 polymer ?
#
loop_
_entity_poly.entity_id
_entity_poly.type
_entity_poly.pdbx_seq_one_letter_code
_entity_poly.pdbx_strand_id
1 'polypeptide(L)'
;MRLTETVKQLLIINIIMFIGASLSGDVAYSLFGLHFPKSESFHFWQVISHMFMHGGLSHILFNMLALWMFGVAIEGVLGSKRFLFFYISCGLGAAIIQIIFLYFNFYSNLEILINAGYDPSQIFEILNQGKYSTAWSGVLGEGNLLNFMSSFNSLMVGASGAIMG
;
A
#
# COMPACT_ATOMS: atom_id res chain seq x y z
N MET A 1 21.40 3.28 -23.68
CA MET A 1 19.95 3.49 -23.63
C MET A 1 19.70 4.91 -23.14
N ARG A 2 19.00 5.76 -23.90
CA ARG A 2 18.72 7.15 -23.48
C ARG A 2 17.54 7.14 -22.51
N LEU A 3 17.64 7.88 -21.40
CA LEU A 3 16.52 8.06 -20.47
C LEU A 3 15.37 8.77 -21.18
N THR A 4 14.18 8.16 -21.16
CA THR A 4 12.97 8.75 -21.72
C THR A 4 12.39 9.82 -20.80
N GLU A 5 11.63 10.76 -21.36
CA GLU A 5 11.14 11.93 -20.63
C GLU A 5 10.13 11.54 -19.53
N THR A 6 9.21 10.61 -19.79
CA THR A 6 8.23 10.21 -18.77
C THR A 6 8.87 9.41 -17.64
N VAL A 7 9.76 8.46 -17.93
CA VAL A 7 10.50 7.76 -16.88
C VAL A 7 11.31 8.75 -16.03
N LYS A 8 12.01 9.71 -16.64
CA LYS A 8 12.75 10.75 -15.91
C LYS A 8 11.85 11.53 -14.95
N GLN A 9 10.67 11.94 -15.40
CA GLN A 9 9.70 12.65 -14.57
C GLN A 9 9.23 11.79 -13.39
N LEU A 10 8.89 10.53 -13.63
CA LEU A 10 8.49 9.60 -12.58
C LEU A 10 9.61 9.38 -11.56
N LEU A 11 10.86 9.22 -11.99
CA LEU A 11 12.02 9.12 -11.09
C LEU A 11 12.12 10.36 -10.19
N ILE A 12 12.04 11.56 -10.78
CA ILE A 12 12.11 12.83 -10.03
C ILE A 12 10.97 12.93 -9.01
N ILE A 13 9.73 12.64 -9.41
CA ILE A 13 8.56 12.68 -8.52
C ILE A 13 8.75 11.73 -7.34
N ASN A 14 9.17 10.49 -7.59
CA ASN A 14 9.39 9.50 -6.53
C ASN A 14 10.50 9.93 -5.56
N ILE A 15 11.59 10.52 -6.06
CA ILE A 15 12.68 11.04 -5.21
C ILE A 15 12.19 12.21 -4.36
N ILE A 16 11.44 13.16 -4.95
CA ILE A 16 10.87 14.30 -4.20
C ILE A 16 9.92 13.81 -3.12
N MET A 17 9.02 12.88 -3.45
CA MET A 17 8.07 12.30 -2.49
C MET A 17 8.79 11.58 -1.36
N PHE A 18 9.85 10.82 -1.66
CA PHE A 18 10.63 10.11 -0.65
C PHE A 18 11.40 11.05 0.28
N ILE A 19 12.02 12.12 -0.26
CA ILE A 19 12.68 13.13 0.56
C ILE A 19 11.64 13.84 1.43
N GLY A 20 10.52 14.27 0.85
CA GLY A 20 9.43 14.93 1.58
C GLY A 20 8.87 14.05 2.71
N ALA A 21 8.67 12.76 2.44
CA ALA A 21 8.25 11.78 3.45
C ALA A 21 9.32 11.57 4.53
N SER A 22 10.60 11.51 4.14
CA SER A 22 11.71 11.36 5.09
C SER A 22 11.85 12.56 6.03
N LEU A 23 11.53 13.77 5.56
CA LEU A 23 11.53 14.99 6.37
C LEU A 23 10.29 15.14 7.25
N SER A 24 9.13 14.65 6.78
CA SER A 24 7.85 14.77 7.48
C SER A 24 7.55 13.60 8.42
N GLY A 25 8.37 12.55 8.36
CA GLY A 25 8.18 11.33 9.14
C GLY A 25 6.82 10.67 8.89
N ASP A 26 6.21 10.17 9.96
CA ASP A 26 4.96 9.39 9.93
C ASP A 26 3.78 10.14 9.32
N VAL A 27 3.79 11.48 9.36
CA VAL A 27 2.70 12.31 8.81
C VAL A 27 2.51 12.07 7.31
N ALA A 28 3.60 11.99 6.54
CA ALA A 28 3.50 11.75 5.11
C ALA A 28 2.98 10.33 4.80
N TYR A 29 3.42 9.34 5.57
CA TYR A 29 2.98 7.96 5.42
C TYR A 29 1.50 7.80 5.77
N SER A 30 1.04 8.44 6.85
CA SER A 30 -0.36 8.46 7.25
C SER A 30 -1.27 9.13 6.21
N LEU A 31 -0.80 10.23 5.60
CA LEU A 31 -1.61 10.97 4.64
C LEU A 31 -1.62 10.36 3.24
N PHE A 32 -0.49 9.80 2.79
CA PHE A 32 -0.31 9.42 1.39
C PHE A 32 -0.14 7.92 1.13
N GLY A 33 0.17 7.11 2.15
CA GLY A 33 0.17 5.66 2.02
C GLY A 33 -1.25 5.10 2.03
N LEU A 34 -1.47 3.96 1.37
CA LEU A 34 -2.80 3.38 1.26
C LEU A 34 -3.10 2.52 2.49
N HIS A 35 -3.98 3.05 3.35
CA HIS A 35 -4.48 2.36 4.53
C HIS A 35 -5.61 1.38 4.18
N PHE A 36 -5.90 0.46 5.10
CA PHE A 36 -7.05 -0.43 4.97
C PHE A 36 -8.35 0.38 4.85
N PRO A 37 -9.24 0.14 3.87
CA PRO A 37 -10.36 1.06 3.60
C PRO A 37 -11.43 1.23 4.70
N LYS A 38 -11.40 0.41 5.75
CA LYS A 38 -12.26 0.58 6.95
C LYS A 38 -11.57 1.30 8.12
N SER A 39 -10.29 1.62 7.98
CA SER A 39 -9.56 2.45 8.94
C SER A 39 -9.98 3.91 8.80
N GLU A 40 -10.03 4.63 9.92
CA GLU A 40 -10.23 6.08 9.95
C GLU A 40 -9.08 6.86 9.27
N SER A 41 -7.90 6.25 9.15
CA SER A 41 -6.77 6.81 8.42
C SER A 41 -6.89 6.68 6.89
N PHE A 42 -7.94 6.02 6.39
CA PHE A 42 -8.14 5.87 4.96
C PHE A 42 -8.67 7.16 4.32
N HIS A 43 -8.05 7.54 3.22
CA HIS A 43 -8.48 8.65 2.39
C HIS A 43 -8.46 8.30 0.91
N PHE A 44 -9.42 8.80 0.14
CA PHE A 44 -9.60 8.40 -1.27
C PHE A 44 -8.40 8.73 -2.17
N TRP A 45 -7.65 9.79 -1.87
CA TRP A 45 -6.46 10.17 -2.64
C TRP A 45 -5.30 9.18 -2.47
N GLN A 46 -5.30 8.38 -1.40
CA GLN A 46 -4.28 7.36 -1.14
C GLN A 46 -4.22 6.31 -2.24
N VAL A 47 -5.34 6.06 -2.94
CA VAL A 47 -5.41 5.15 -4.09
C VAL A 47 -4.43 5.53 -5.20
N ILE A 48 -4.07 6.81 -5.33
CA ILE A 48 -3.05 7.26 -6.29
C ILE A 48 -1.75 7.63 -5.58
N SER A 49 -1.80 8.36 -4.46
CA SER A 49 -0.58 8.86 -3.82
C SER A 49 0.33 7.75 -3.30
N HIS A 50 -0.23 6.59 -2.91
CA HIS A 50 0.58 5.48 -2.41
C HIS A 50 1.59 4.98 -3.44
N MET A 51 1.28 5.11 -4.74
CA MET A 51 2.13 4.68 -5.84
C MET A 51 3.51 5.36 -5.82
N PHE A 52 3.60 6.53 -5.18
CA PHE A 52 4.82 7.35 -5.08
C PHE A 52 5.49 7.30 -3.69
N MET A 53 4.88 6.62 -2.73
CA MET A 53 5.43 6.44 -1.38
C MET A 53 6.39 5.24 -1.36
N HIS A 54 7.38 5.26 -0.46
CA HIS A 54 8.38 4.20 -0.35
C HIS A 54 8.77 3.96 1.11
N GLY A 55 8.66 2.71 1.57
CA GLY A 55 8.92 2.34 2.97
C GLY A 55 10.39 2.25 3.40
N GLY A 56 11.33 2.81 2.65
CA GLY A 56 12.75 2.81 3.00
C GLY A 56 13.70 2.97 1.82
N LEU A 57 14.99 3.17 2.12
CA LEU A 57 16.04 3.42 1.13
C LEU A 57 16.23 2.27 0.13
N SER A 58 16.24 1.03 0.60
CA SER A 58 16.35 -0.15 -0.27
C SER A 58 15.15 -0.23 -1.22
N HIS A 59 13.94 0.00 -0.70
CA HIS A 59 12.71 -0.07 -1.47
C HIS A 59 12.70 0.96 -2.62
N ILE A 60 13.03 2.24 -2.34
CA ILE A 60 13.12 3.24 -3.42
C ILE A 60 14.24 2.90 -4.41
N LEU A 61 15.41 2.46 -3.95
CA LEU A 61 16.53 2.15 -4.84
C LEU A 61 16.16 1.07 -5.87
N PHE A 62 15.59 -0.05 -5.42
CA PHE A 62 15.18 -1.13 -6.33
C PHE A 62 14.01 -0.72 -7.23
N ASN A 63 13.06 0.07 -6.72
CA ASN A 63 11.96 0.60 -7.54
C ASN A 63 12.44 1.53 -8.64
N MET A 64 13.39 2.43 -8.34
CA MET A 64 13.96 3.35 -9.33
C MET A 64 14.81 2.60 -10.35
N LEU A 65 15.57 1.59 -9.91
CA LEU A 65 16.32 0.70 -10.81
C LEU A 65 15.38 -0.04 -11.78
N ALA A 66 14.30 -0.63 -11.25
CA ALA A 66 13.30 -1.33 -12.05
C ALA A 66 12.59 -0.40 -13.04
N LEU A 67 12.15 0.77 -12.58
CA LEU A 67 11.50 1.77 -13.41
C LEU A 67 12.44 2.29 -14.51
N TRP A 68 13.73 2.42 -14.23
CA TRP A 68 14.72 2.79 -15.23
C TRP A 68 14.95 1.67 -16.25
N MET A 69 15.19 0.43 -15.81
CA MET A 69 15.49 -0.69 -16.70
C MET A 69 14.29 -1.06 -17.58
N PHE A 70 13.13 -1.30 -16.96
CA PHE A 70 11.94 -1.77 -17.67
C PHE A 70 11.10 -0.61 -18.21
N GLY A 71 10.94 0.47 -17.45
CA GLY A 71 10.13 1.60 -17.87
C GLY A 71 10.64 2.27 -19.15
N VAL A 72 11.96 2.45 -19.31
CA VAL A 72 12.51 3.05 -20.54
C VAL A 72 12.30 2.12 -21.74
N ALA A 73 12.41 0.80 -21.56
CA ALA A 73 12.17 -0.18 -22.62
C ALA A 73 10.68 -0.19 -23.04
N ILE A 74 9.78 -0.22 -22.06
CA ILE A 74 8.33 -0.23 -22.29
C ILE A 74 7.89 1.11 -22.91
N GLU A 75 8.38 2.24 -22.42
CA GLU A 75 8.09 3.55 -23.01
C GLU A 75 8.59 3.65 -24.47
N GLY A 76 9.76 3.09 -24.77
CA GLY A 76 10.30 3.05 -26.13
C GLY A 76 9.39 2.30 -27.12
N VAL A 77 8.65 1.28 -26.66
CA VAL A 77 7.74 0.48 -27.49
C VAL A 77 6.32 1.07 -27.53
N LEU A 78 5.79 1.51 -26.38
CA LEU A 78 4.41 1.97 -26.26
C LEU A 78 4.22 3.46 -26.57
N GLY A 79 5.28 4.25 -26.42
CA GLY A 79 5.21 5.71 -26.35
C GLY A 79 4.69 6.22 -25.00
N SER A 80 5.02 7.47 -24.67
CA SER A 80 4.84 8.07 -23.34
C SER A 80 3.42 7.99 -22.78
N LYS A 81 2.39 8.28 -23.58
CA LYS A 81 0.98 8.29 -23.10
C LYS A 81 0.50 6.89 -22.69
N ARG A 82 0.81 5.88 -23.51
CA ARG A 82 0.42 4.49 -23.25
C ARG A 82 1.25 3.88 -22.12
N PHE A 83 2.52 4.24 -22.03
CA PHE A 83 3.36 3.88 -20.89
C PHE A 83 2.81 4.44 -19.57
N LEU A 84 2.41 5.71 -19.53
CA LEU A 84 1.84 6.29 -18.32
C LEU A 84 0.53 5.61 -17.92
N PHE A 85 -0.36 5.33 -18.90
CA PHE A 85 -1.58 4.58 -18.65
C PHE A 85 -1.28 3.17 -18.11
N PHE A 86 -0.31 2.47 -18.70
CA PHE A 86 0.15 1.16 -18.25
C PHE A 86 0.68 1.22 -16.81
N TYR A 87 1.57 2.17 -16.52
CA TYR A 87 2.13 2.41 -15.19
C TYR A 87 1.05 2.61 -14.13
N ILE A 88 0.07 3.48 -14.40
CA ILE A 88 -1.03 3.76 -13.48
C ILE A 88 -1.93 2.52 -13.32
N SER A 89 -2.27 1.85 -14.43
CA SER A 89 -3.14 0.66 -14.40
C SER A 89 -2.51 -0.48 -13.59
N CYS A 90 -1.19 -0.68 -13.73
CA CYS A 90 -0.43 -1.65 -12.96
C CYS A 90 -0.46 -1.34 -11.45
N GLY A 91 -0.22 -0.09 -11.05
CA GLY A 91 -0.27 0.30 -9.64
C GLY A 91 -1.68 0.15 -9.05
N LEU A 92 -2.72 0.57 -9.79
CA LEU A 92 -4.11 0.39 -9.38
C LEU A 92 -4.51 -1.09 -9.30
N GLY A 93 -4.08 -1.91 -10.26
CA GLY A 93 -4.34 -3.35 -10.26
C GLY A 93 -3.72 -4.04 -9.05
N ALA A 94 -2.45 -3.74 -8.73
CA ALA A 94 -1.80 -4.23 -7.53
C ALA A 94 -2.53 -3.78 -6.25
N ALA A 95 -2.96 -2.52 -6.19
CA ALA A 95 -3.73 -2.00 -5.07
C ALA A 95 -5.06 -2.74 -4.86
N ILE A 96 -5.80 -3.01 -5.93
CA ILE A 96 -7.05 -3.76 -5.88
C ILE A 96 -6.82 -5.18 -5.35
N ILE A 97 -5.82 -5.89 -5.90
CA ILE A 97 -5.51 -7.26 -5.47
C ILE A 97 -5.11 -7.29 -4.00
N GLN A 98 -4.26 -6.35 -3.58
CA GLN A 98 -3.83 -6.25 -2.18
C GLN A 98 -5.01 -5.95 -1.25
N ILE A 99 -5.87 -4.98 -1.61
CA ILE A 99 -7.08 -4.66 -0.83
C ILE A 99 -7.97 -5.90 -0.71
N ILE A 100 -8.22 -6.60 -1.81
CA ILE A 100 -9.05 -7.82 -1.81
C ILE A 100 -8.46 -8.85 -0.84
N PHE A 101 -7.15 -9.11 -0.92
CA PHE A 101 -6.47 -10.03 -0.01
C PHE A 101 -6.61 -9.62 1.45
N LEU A 102 -6.40 -8.34 1.77
CA LEU A 102 -6.54 -7.80 3.12
C LEU A 102 -7.98 -7.92 3.64
N TYR A 103 -8.97 -7.65 2.79
CA TYR A 103 -10.39 -7.81 3.13
C TYR A 103 -10.72 -9.26 3.48
N PHE A 104 -10.29 -10.22 2.65
CA PHE A 104 -10.54 -11.64 2.93
C PHE A 104 -9.94 -12.07 4.27
N ASN A 105 -8.67 -11.72 4.54
CA ASN A 105 -8.03 -12.06 5.80
C ASN A 105 -8.70 -11.37 7.00
N PHE A 106 -9.03 -10.09 6.87
CA PHE A 106 -9.64 -9.33 7.96
C PHE A 106 -11.04 -9.85 8.29
N TYR A 107 -11.93 -9.98 7.31
CA TYR A 107 -13.31 -10.38 7.55
C TYR A 107 -13.45 -11.84 7.98
N SER A 108 -12.58 -12.74 7.50
CA SER A 108 -12.57 -14.14 7.97
C SER A 108 -12.29 -14.23 9.47
N ASN A 109 -11.40 -13.38 10.02
CA ASN A 109 -11.11 -13.36 11.45
C ASN A 109 -12.16 -12.56 12.24
N LEU A 110 -12.69 -11.48 11.66
CA LEU A 110 -13.77 -10.70 12.27
C LEU A 110 -15.01 -11.56 12.52
N GLU A 111 -15.39 -12.42 11.56
CA GLU A 111 -16.55 -13.30 11.69
C GLU A 111 -16.39 -14.28 12.87
N ILE A 112 -15.18 -14.79 13.11
CA ILE A 112 -14.90 -15.67 14.26
C ILE A 112 -15.12 -14.91 15.58
N LEU A 113 -14.67 -13.66 15.68
CA LEU A 113 -14.90 -12.82 16.86
C LEU A 113 -16.40 -12.50 17.04
N ILE A 114 -17.12 -12.20 15.96
CA ILE A 114 -18.57 -11.93 16.02
C ILE A 114 -19.31 -13.17 16.53
N ASN A 115 -18.98 -14.36 16.01
CA ASN A 115 -19.57 -15.62 16.44
C ASN A 115 -19.24 -15.97 17.90
N ALA A 116 -18.12 -15.47 18.44
CA ALA A 116 -17.77 -15.56 19.85
C ALA A 116 -18.48 -14.51 20.74
N GLY A 117 -19.30 -13.64 20.15
CA GLY A 117 -20.12 -12.65 20.86
C GLY A 117 -19.48 -11.26 20.99
N TYR A 118 -18.38 -10.96 20.29
CA TYR A 118 -17.79 -9.62 20.29
C TYR A 118 -18.55 -8.66 19.38
N ASP A 119 -18.76 -7.43 19.85
CA ASP A 119 -19.43 -6.39 19.07
C ASP A 119 -18.50 -5.81 17.99
N PRO A 120 -18.91 -5.78 16.70
CA PRO A 120 -18.08 -5.25 15.61
C PRO A 120 -17.68 -3.79 15.81
N SER A 121 -18.56 -2.95 16.36
CA SER A 121 -18.29 -1.52 16.50
C SER A 121 -17.15 -1.28 17.51
N GLN A 122 -17.16 -2.00 18.63
CA GLN A 122 -16.07 -1.99 19.60
C GLN A 122 -14.76 -2.52 19.02
N ILE A 123 -14.82 -3.56 18.19
CA ILE A 123 -13.62 -4.08 17.50
C ILE A 123 -13.01 -2.99 16.62
N PHE A 124 -13.80 -2.35 15.75
CA PHE A 124 -13.30 -1.27 14.89
C PHE A 124 -12.78 -0.08 15.70
N GLU A 125 -13.43 0.31 16.79
CA GLU A 125 -12.96 1.39 17.67
C GLU A 125 -11.58 1.08 18.27
N ILE A 126 -11.40 -0.13 18.81
CA ILE A 126 -10.12 -0.58 19.38
C ILE A 126 -9.02 -0.60 18.30
N LEU A 127 -9.34 -1.12 17.11
CA LEU A 127 -8.40 -1.21 16.00
C LEU A 127 -7.99 0.16 15.46
N ASN A 128 -8.91 1.12 15.35
CA ASN A 128 -8.61 2.49 14.92
C ASN A 128 -7.73 3.24 15.92
N GLN A 129 -7.74 2.86 17.19
CA GLN A 129 -6.78 3.36 18.19
C GLN A 129 -5.40 2.69 18.09
N GLY A 130 -5.17 1.79 17.12
CA GLY A 130 -3.95 1.00 17.01
C GLY A 130 -3.79 -0.04 18.13
N LYS A 131 -4.87 -0.40 18.82
CA LYS A 131 -4.88 -1.34 19.95
C LYS A 131 -5.52 -2.67 19.55
N TYR A 132 -5.39 -3.66 20.44
CA TYR A 132 -6.10 -4.93 20.35
C TYR A 132 -6.43 -5.45 21.75
N SER A 133 -7.44 -6.32 21.83
CA SER A 133 -7.76 -7.03 23.07
C SER A 133 -6.96 -8.32 23.18
N THR A 134 -6.32 -8.55 24.32
CA THR A 134 -5.67 -9.84 24.60
C THR A 134 -6.67 -10.99 24.68
N ALA A 135 -7.95 -10.72 24.93
CA ALA A 135 -8.99 -11.74 24.92
C ALA A 135 -9.21 -12.36 23.52
N TRP A 136 -8.89 -11.62 22.45
CA TRP A 136 -9.02 -12.12 21.08
C TRP A 136 -8.05 -13.26 20.78
N SER A 137 -6.91 -13.34 21.47
CA SER A 137 -5.95 -14.43 21.26
C SER A 137 -6.52 -15.80 21.67
N GLY A 138 -7.37 -15.83 22.70
CA GLY A 138 -8.04 -17.05 23.13
C GLY A 138 -9.09 -17.58 22.15
N VAL A 139 -9.55 -16.73 21.23
CA VAL A 139 -10.57 -17.08 20.22
C VAL A 139 -9.95 -17.31 18.85
N LEU A 140 -9.09 -16.41 18.39
CA LEU A 140 -8.45 -16.50 17.08
C LEU A 140 -7.22 -17.42 17.08
N GLY A 141 -6.52 -17.52 18.21
CA GLY A 141 -5.13 -17.98 18.26
C GLY A 141 -4.14 -16.89 17.86
N GLU A 142 -2.89 -17.01 18.30
CA GLU A 142 -1.87 -15.96 18.12
C GLU A 142 -1.59 -15.63 16.65
N GLY A 143 -1.45 -16.64 15.78
CA GLY A 143 -1.15 -16.41 14.36
C GLY A 143 -2.27 -15.69 13.62
N ASN A 144 -3.52 -16.05 13.88
CA ASN A 144 -4.69 -15.41 13.29
C ASN A 144 -4.92 -14.01 13.84
N LEU A 145 -4.65 -13.80 15.15
CA LEU A 145 -4.67 -12.45 15.73
C LEU A 145 -3.64 -11.54 15.05
N LEU A 146 -2.41 -12.03 14.82
CA LEU A 146 -1.40 -11.27 14.10
C LEU A 146 -1.83 -10.94 12.66
N ASN A 147 -2.42 -11.90 11.93
CA ASN A 147 -2.94 -11.67 10.59
C ASN A 147 -4.12 -10.68 10.57
N PHE A 148 -4.99 -10.75 11.57
CA PHE A 148 -6.12 -9.83 11.72
C PHE A 148 -5.63 -8.39 11.96
N MET A 149 -4.70 -8.23 12.89
CA MET A 149 -4.09 -6.94 13.23
C MET A 149 -3.28 -6.34 12.07
N SER A 150 -2.47 -7.16 11.40
CA SER A 150 -1.65 -6.71 10.27
C SER A 150 -2.49 -6.36 9.05
N SER A 151 -3.64 -7.03 8.85
CA SER A 151 -4.56 -6.70 7.76
C SER A 151 -5.20 -5.33 7.95
N PHE A 152 -5.60 -4.98 9.18
CA PHE A 152 -6.20 -3.68 9.47
C PHE A 152 -5.17 -2.54 9.47
N ASN A 153 -4.00 -2.77 10.06
CA ASN A 153 -2.92 -1.78 10.16
C ASN A 153 -2.02 -1.75 8.91
N SER A 154 -2.40 -2.46 7.84
CA SER A 154 -1.59 -2.51 6.62
C SER A 154 -1.42 -1.11 6.02
N LEU A 155 -0.21 -0.78 5.62
CA LEU A 155 0.11 0.43 4.89
C LEU A 155 0.80 0.04 3.59
N MET A 156 0.13 0.26 2.45
CA MET A 156 0.70 -0.04 1.15
C MET A 156 1.37 1.20 0.57
N VAL A 157 2.58 1.00 0.02
CA VAL A 157 3.42 2.04 -0.59
C VAL A 157 4.14 1.47 -1.81
N GLY A 158 4.30 2.29 -2.84
CA GLY A 158 4.97 1.96 -4.09
C GLY A 158 4.05 1.27 -5.11
N ALA A 159 4.37 1.43 -6.39
CA ALA A 159 3.65 0.80 -7.50
C ALA A 159 4.54 -0.12 -8.36
N SER A 160 5.86 -0.14 -8.13
CA SER A 160 6.83 -0.71 -9.08
C SER A 160 6.84 -2.23 -9.12
N GLY A 161 6.34 -2.90 -8.08
CA GLY A 161 6.14 -4.35 -8.10
C GLY A 161 5.29 -4.81 -9.29
N ALA A 162 4.40 -3.94 -9.78
CA ALA A 162 3.53 -4.24 -10.92
C ALA A 162 4.18 -4.05 -12.31
N ILE A 163 5.41 -3.52 -12.39
CA ILE A 163 6.21 -3.49 -13.64
C ILE A 163 7.14 -4.72 -13.72
N MET A 164 7.47 -5.32 -12.56
CA MET A 164 8.35 -6.47 -12.43
C MET A 164 7.62 -7.81 -12.27
N GLY A 165 6.30 -7.78 -12.08
CA GLY A 165 5.42 -8.95 -11.98
C GLY A 165 4.98 -9.47 -13.33
#